data_AF-A0A2R5ET76-F1
#
_entry.id   AF-A0A2R5ET76-F1
#
_cell.length_a   1.000
_cell.length_b   1.000
_cell.length_c   1.000
_cell.angle_alpha   90.00
_cell.angle_beta   90.00
_cell.angle_gamma   90.00
#
_symmetry.space_group_name_H-M   'P 1'
#
loop_
_entity.id
_entity.type
_entity.pdbx_description
1 polymer ?
#
loop_
_entity_poly.entity_id
_entity_poly.type
_entity_poly.pdbx_seq_one_letter_code
_entity_poly.pdbx_strand_id
1 'polypeptide(L)' 'MYYKYPHGDEIYNVMAVYEAIDVEGQAKINDDEGIELHYFSLEEPIENINPFTELTLRKIGYIKNW' A
#
# COMPACT_ATOMS: atom_id res chain seq x y z
N MET A 1 -12.65 4.03 -2.58
CA MET A 1 -12.24 3.04 -3.63
C MET A 1 -13.36 2.02 -3.75
N TYR A 2 -13.74 1.65 -4.97
CA TYR A 2 -14.82 0.69 -5.23
C TYR A 2 -14.23 -0.62 -5.74
N TYR A 3 -14.72 -1.75 -5.22
CA TYR A 3 -14.38 -3.07 -5.71
C TYR A 3 -15.62 -3.97 -5.69
N LYS A 4 -15.75 -4.82 -6.71
CA LYS A 4 -16.82 -5.82 -6.81
C LYS A 4 -16.23 -7.21 -6.90
N TYR A 5 -16.61 -8.08 -5.96
CA TYR A 5 -16.20 -9.48 -5.97
C TYR A 5 -16.93 -10.26 -7.07
N PRO A 6 -16.35 -11.38 -7.56
CA PRO A 6 -17.00 -12.23 -8.57
C PRO A 6 -18.40 -12.72 -8.17
N HIS A 7 -18.66 -12.87 -6.87
CA HIS A 7 -19.94 -13.33 -6.35
C HIS A 7 -20.99 -12.21 -6.17
N GLY A 8 -20.65 -10.98 -6.52
CA GLY A 8 -21.60 -9.86 -6.57
C GLY A 8 -21.49 -8.87 -5.42
N ASP A 9 -20.72 -9.19 -4.37
CA ASP A 9 -20.50 -8.28 -3.24
C ASP A 9 -19.74 -7.04 -3.66
N GLU A 10 -20.18 -5.88 -3.17
CA GLU A 10 -19.62 -4.57 -3.49
C GLU A 10 -19.08 -3.90 -2.23
N ILE A 11 -17.87 -3.35 -2.34
CA ILE A 11 -17.24 -2.60 -1.24
C ILE A 11 -16.95 -1.18 -1.68
N TYR A 12 -17.30 -0.24 -0.81
CA TYR A 12 -16.95 1.18 -0.91
C TYR A 12 -16.00 1.54 0.24
N ASN A 13 -14.70 1.53 -0.04
CA ASN A 13 -13.68 1.84 0.96
C ASN A 13 -13.43 3.34 1.08
N VAL A 14 -13.39 3.84 2.32
CA VAL A 14 -12.81 5.14 2.68
C VAL A 14 -11.49 4.87 3.40
N MET A 15 -10.44 5.60 3.03
CA MET A 15 -9.10 5.42 3.56
C MET A 15 -8.59 6.75 4.10
N ALA A 16 -8.07 6.73 5.32
CA ALA A 16 -7.25 7.78 5.89
C ALA A 16 -5.79 7.32 5.85
N VAL A 17 -4.92 8.12 5.25
CA VAL A 17 -3.50 7.81 5.08
C VAL A 17 -2.69 8.82 5.88
N TYR A 18 -1.69 8.34 6.61
CA TYR A 18 -0.79 9.15 7.42
C TYR A 18 0.65 8.85 7.01
N GLU A 19 1.47 9.89 6.98
CA GLU A 19 2.92 9.76 6.80
C GLU A 19 3.60 9.73 8.17
N ALA A 20 4.45 8.73 8.38
CA ALA A 20 5.38 8.72 9.50
C ALA A 20 6.67 9.40 9.07
N ILE A 21 7.04 10.48 9.75
CA ILE A 21 8.28 11.22 9.54
C ILE A 21 9.32 10.81 10.57
N ASP A 22 10.59 10.86 10.18
CA ASP A 22 11.75 10.62 11.05
C ASP A 22 11.70 9.27 11.80
N VAL A 23 11.31 8.20 11.09
CA VAL A 23 11.26 6.84 11.65
C VAL A 23 12.66 6.31 11.95
N GLU A 24 12.81 5.68 13.11
CA GLU A 24 14.06 5.05 13.56
C GLU A 24 13.84 3.59 13.99
N GLY A 25 14.92 2.79 13.96
CA GLY A 25 14.92 1.39 14.37
C GLY A 25 14.90 0.38 13.22
N GLN A 26 14.46 -0.85 13.51
CA GLN A 26 14.38 -1.94 12.55
C GLN A 26 12.93 -2.38 12.38
N ALA A 27 12.47 -2.43 11.13
CA ALA A 27 11.14 -2.91 10.78
C ALA A 27 11.02 -4.41 11.12
N LYS A 28 9.97 -4.78 11.85
CA LYS A 28 9.72 -6.16 12.27
C LYS A 28 8.23 -6.47 12.27
N ILE A 29 7.86 -7.67 11.82
CA ILE A 29 6.52 -8.23 11.98
C ILE A 29 6.36 -8.65 13.45
N ASN A 30 5.33 -8.12 14.12
CA ASN A 30 5.12 -8.31 15.56
C ASN A 30 3.86 -9.14 15.89
N ASP A 31 3.17 -9.63 14.88
CA ASP A 31 1.94 -10.42 14.98
C ASP A 31 1.87 -11.47 13.85
N ASP A 32 0.70 -12.10 13.70
CA ASP A 32 0.44 -13.15 12.72
C ASP A 32 -0.22 -12.62 11.43
N GLU A 33 -0.29 -11.30 11.23
CA GLU A 33 -0.95 -10.68 10.06
C GLU A 33 0.03 -10.35 8.91
N GLY A 34 1.32 -10.67 9.05
CA GLY A 34 2.35 -10.45 8.04
C GLY A 34 3.18 -11.70 7.72
N ILE A 35 3.56 -11.86 6.45
CA ILE A 35 4.48 -12.92 5.99
C ILE A 35 5.92 -12.37 5.86
N GLU A 36 6.06 -11.17 5.30
CA GLU A 36 7.34 -10.55 4.96
C GLU A 36 7.24 -9.02 5.06
N LEU A 37 8.36 -8.35 5.39
CA LEU A 37 8.41 -6.89 5.59
C LEU A 37 9.72 -6.29 5.07
N HIS A 38 9.61 -5.41 4.08
CA HIS A 38 10.74 -4.74 3.43
C HIS A 38 10.47 -3.29 3.09
N TYR A 39 11.55 -2.53 2.90
CA TYR A 39 11.50 -1.23 2.22
C TYR A 39 11.55 -1.45 0.72
N PHE A 40 10.70 -0.73 0.00
CA PHE A 40 10.62 -0.76 -1.45
C PHE A 40 11.10 0.56 -2.04
N SER A 41 11.83 0.49 -3.15
CA SER A 41 12.16 1.68 -3.93
C SER A 41 10.89 2.23 -4.58
N LEU A 42 10.75 3.54 -4.60
CA LEU A 42 9.67 4.24 -5.31
C LEU A 42 10.09 4.68 -6.72
N GLU A 43 11.36 4.46 -7.09
CA GLU A 43 11.91 4.84 -8.39
C GLU A 43 11.72 3.76 -9.47
N GLU A 44 11.43 2.52 -9.05
CA GLU A 44 11.23 1.37 -9.93
C GLU A 44 9.93 0.61 -9.59
N PRO A 45 9.34 -0.14 -10.55
CA PRO A 45 8.11 -0.88 -10.31
C PRO A 45 8.19 -1.87 -9.15
N ILE A 46 7.24 -1.75 -8.21
CA ILE A 46 7.07 -2.72 -7.12
C ILE A 46 6.28 -3.92 -7.64
N GLU A 47 6.93 -5.09 -7.64
CA GLU A 47 6.32 -6.33 -8.13
C GLU A 47 5.10 -6.71 -7.28
N ASN A 48 4.01 -7.14 -7.95
CA ASN A 48 2.77 -7.60 -7.32
C ASN A 48 2.14 -6.60 -6.33
N ILE A 49 2.39 -5.30 -6.50
CA ILE A 49 1.76 -4.26 -5.69
C ILE A 49 0.24 -4.35 -5.77
N ASN A 50 -0.43 -4.20 -4.63
CA ASN A 50 -1.88 -4.10 -4.61
C ASN A 50 -2.32 -2.85 -5.41
N PRO A 51 -3.27 -2.97 -6.36
CA PRO A 51 -3.67 -1.84 -7.21
C PRO A 51 -4.19 -0.61 -6.46
N PHE A 52 -4.82 -0.81 -5.29
CA PHE A 52 -5.30 0.29 -4.46
C PHE A 52 -4.17 0.99 -3.70
N THR A 53 -3.12 0.26 -3.33
CA THR A 53 -1.90 0.84 -2.76
C THR A 53 -1.19 1.68 -3.81
N GLU A 54 -1.01 1.17 -5.03
CA GLU A 54 -0.41 1.91 -6.14
C GLU A 54 -1.21 3.18 -6.47
N LEU A 55 -2.54 3.06 -6.61
CA LEU A 55 -3.44 4.20 -6.83
C LEU A 55 -3.29 5.26 -5.74
N THR A 56 -3.21 4.82 -4.48
CA THR A 56 -3.03 5.71 -3.34
C THR A 56 -1.69 6.43 -3.45
N LEU A 57 -0.57 5.70 -3.56
CA LEU A 57 0.78 6.26 -3.62
C LEU A 57 0.98 7.23 -4.79
N ARG A 58 0.38 6.98 -5.95
CA ARG A 58 0.36 7.94 -7.08
C ARG A 58 -0.43 9.20 -6.74
N LYS A 59 -1.61 9.04 -6.14
CA LYS A 59 -2.49 10.16 -5.78
C LYS A 59 -1.86 11.08 -4.73
N ILE A 60 -1.12 10.53 -3.78
CA ILE A 60 -0.38 11.31 -2.76
C ILE A 60 1.03 11.74 -3.22
N GLY A 61 1.44 11.34 -4.43
CA GLY A 61 2.64 11.88 -5.09
C GLY A 61 3.96 11.17 -4.80
N TYR A 62 3.95 9.97 -4.23
CA TYR A 62 5.16 9.18 -3.97
C TYR A 62 5.65 8.43 -5.23
N ILE A 63 4.73 7.86 -6.00
CA ILE A 63 5.04 7.25 -7.31
C ILE A 63 4.73 8.27 -8.41
N LYS A 64 5.72 8.55 -9.27
CA LYS A 64 5.59 9.55 -10.36
C LYS A 64 5.97 9.05 -11.75
N ASN A 65 6.91 8.10 -11.85
CA ASN A 65 7.66 7.85 -13.09
C ASN A 65 7.38 6.50 -13.75
N TRP A 66 6.87 5.53 -13.00
CA TRP A 66 6.40 4.24 -13.49
C TRP A 66 4.99 4.05 -13.01
#